data_AF-X0XUX7-F1
#
_entry.id   AF-X0XUX7-F1
#
_cell.length_a   1.000
_cell.length_b   1.000
_cell.length_c   1.000
_cell.angle_alpha   90.00
_cell.angle_beta   90.00
_cell.angle_gamma   90.00
#
_symmetry.space_group_name_H-M   'P 1'
#
loop_
_entity.id
_entity.type
_entity.pdbx_description
1 polymer ?
#
loop_
_entity_poly.entity_id
_entity_poly.type
_entity_poly.pdbx_seq_one_letter_code
_entity_poly.pdbx_strand_id
1 'polypeptide(L)' 'MSADFDASEFFDLFVQEAKEQIEALDRALIGLEQQPHAPDLIEQIFRAAHSLKASAASQGFEEMSHISHALENVF' A
#
# COMPACT_ATOMS: atom_id res chain seq x y z
N MET A 1 1.04 -24.75 23.84
CA MET A 1 1.25 -23.98 22.60
C MET A 1 0.39 -22.74 22.77
N SER A 2 1.00 -21.65 23.22
CA SER A 2 0.33 -20.44 23.70
C SER A 2 -0.13 -19.57 22.54
N ALA A 3 -1.27 -18.91 22.71
CA ALA A 3 -1.94 -18.03 21.75
C ALA A 3 -1.17 -16.74 21.37
N ASP A 4 0.12 -16.64 21.73
CA ASP A 4 1.01 -15.53 21.40
C ASP A 4 1.72 -15.69 20.04
N PHE A 5 1.61 -16.86 19.40
CA PHE A 5 2.40 -17.19 18.20
C PHE A 5 1.93 -16.50 16.89
N ASP A 6 0.73 -15.94 16.79
CA ASP A 6 0.21 -15.53 15.46
C ASP A 6 0.26 -14.02 15.17
N ALA A 7 0.07 -13.13 16.15
CA ALA A 7 -0.18 -11.72 15.86
C ALA A 7 1.07 -10.94 15.38
N SER A 8 2.25 -11.27 15.91
CA SER A 8 3.51 -10.60 15.51
C SER A 8 3.94 -10.99 14.10
N GLU A 9 3.72 -12.24 13.68
CA GLU A 9 4.09 -12.71 12.35
C GLU A 9 3.21 -12.09 11.26
N PHE A 10 1.89 -11.99 11.50
CA PHE A 10 0.98 -11.27 10.61
C PHE A 10 1.28 -9.77 10.54
N PHE A 11 1.70 -9.17 11.67
CA PHE A 11 2.13 -7.77 11.69
C PHE A 11 3.42 -7.57 10.88
N ASP A 12 4.41 -8.43 11.04
CA ASP A 12 5.67 -8.35 10.29
C ASP A 12 5.44 -8.55 8.79
N LEU A 13 4.55 -9.49 8.41
CA LEU A 13 4.13 -9.69 7.03
C LEU A 13 3.46 -8.43 6.46
N PHE A 14 2.52 -7.85 7.20
CA PHE A 14 1.89 -6.59 6.80
C PHE A 14 2.92 -5.46 6.61
N VAL A 15 3.87 -5.32 7.54
CA VAL A 15 4.93 -4.31 7.44
C VAL A 15 5.80 -4.54 6.20
N GLN A 16 6.10 -5.79 5.85
CA GLN A 16 6.84 -6.12 4.64
C GLN A 16 6.04 -5.74 3.39
N GLU A 17 4.79 -6.18 3.28
CA GLU A 17 3.91 -5.86 2.13
C GLU A 17 3.74 -4.34 1.99
N ALA A 18 3.52 -3.64 3.09
CA ALA A 18 3.37 -2.19 3.10
C ALA A 18 4.62 -1.48 2.56
N LYS A 19 5.82 -1.93 2.95
CA LYS A 19 7.08 -1.38 2.42
C LYS A 19 7.20 -1.60 0.91
N GLU A 20 6.85 -2.79 0.43
CA GLU A 20 6.89 -3.08 -1.01
C GLU A 20 5.94 -2.18 -1.80
N GLN A 21 4.72 -1.93 -1.29
CA GLN A 21 3.77 -1.02 -1.92
C GLN A 21 4.24 0.44 -1.87
N ILE A 22 4.80 0.89 -0.75
CA ILE A 22 5.36 2.25 -0.62
C ILE A 22 6.52 2.47 -1.59
N GLU A 23 7.42 1.50 -1.73
CA GLU A 23 8.50 1.60 -2.70
C GLU A 23 7.98 1.63 -4.15
N ALA A 24 6.91 0.88 -4.46
CA ALA A 24 6.29 0.93 -5.77
C ALA A 24 5.64 2.30 -6.03
N LEU A 25 4.97 2.88 -5.04
CA LEU A 25 4.42 4.24 -5.09
C LEU A 25 5.52 5.26 -5.36
N ASP A 26 6.61 5.25 -4.59
CA ASP A 26 7.72 6.19 -4.74
C ASP A 26 8.32 6.13 -6.15
N ARG A 27 8.60 4.93 -6.66
CA ARG A 27 9.15 4.76 -8.01
C ARG A 27 8.20 5.28 -9.08
N ALA A 28 6.90 4.99 -8.97
CA ALA A 28 5.91 5.41 -9.94
C ALA A 28 5.68 6.94 -9.91
N LEU A 29 5.68 7.55 -8.72
CA LEU A 29 5.58 9.00 -8.52
C LEU A 29 6.79 9.73 -9.12
N ILE A 30 8.02 9.28 -8.85
CA ILE A 30 9.23 9.85 -9.46
C ILE A 30 9.18 9.72 -11.00
N GLY A 31 8.68 8.60 -11.51
CA GLY A 31 8.44 8.44 -12.94
C GLY A 31 7.42 9.44 -13.49
N LEU A 32 6.34 9.66 -12.74
CA LEU A 32 5.24 10.54 -13.14
C LEU A 32 5.69 12.01 -13.16
N GLU A 33 6.60 12.42 -12.28
CA GLU A 33 7.23 13.75 -12.33
C GLU A 33 7.92 14.01 -13.68
N GLN A 34 8.53 12.98 -14.27
CA GLN A 34 9.19 13.07 -15.58
C GLN A 34 8.22 12.89 -16.74
N GLN A 35 7.16 12.10 -16.55
CA GLN A 35 6.18 11.75 -17.57
C GLN A 35 4.73 11.90 -17.05
N PRO A 36 4.22 13.14 -16.88
CA PRO A 36 2.97 13.40 -16.15
C PRO A 36 1.69 12.81 -16.75
N HIS A 37 1.76 12.34 -18.00
CA HIS A 37 0.63 11.77 -18.73
C HIS A 37 0.83 10.30 -19.07
N ALA A 38 1.79 9.62 -18.42
CA ALA A 38 2.01 8.19 -18.62
C ALA A 38 0.92 7.39 -17.87
N PRO A 39 -0.06 6.79 -18.59
CA PRO A 39 -1.17 6.09 -17.95
C PRO A 39 -0.71 4.88 -17.14
N ASP A 40 0.35 4.20 -17.57
CA ASP A 40 0.92 3.04 -16.89
C ASP A 40 1.46 3.39 -15.51
N LEU A 41 1.98 4.61 -15.31
CA LEU A 41 2.49 5.08 -14.02
C LEU A 41 1.34 5.43 -13.07
N ILE A 42 0.29 6.08 -13.58
CA ILE A 42 -0.94 6.36 -12.83
C ILE A 42 -1.57 5.04 -12.35
N GLU A 43 -1.67 4.06 -13.25
CA GLU A 43 -2.22 2.75 -12.92
C GLU A 43 -1.37 1.98 -11.90
N GLN A 44 -0.03 2.13 -11.94
CA GLN A 44 0.86 1.59 -10.91
C GLN A 44 0.63 2.24 -9.54
N ILE A 45 0.46 3.57 -9.50
CA ILE A 45 0.16 4.30 -8.25
C ILE A 45 -1.15 3.82 -7.66
N PHE A 46 -2.21 3.76 -8.48
CA PHE A 46 -3.52 3.27 -8.06
C PHE A 46 -3.44 1.84 -7.48
N ARG A 47 -2.77 0.92 -8.18
CA ARG A 47 -2.63 -0.47 -7.73
C ARG A 47 -1.87 -0.61 -6.41
N ALA A 48 -0.82 0.17 -6.21
CA ALA A 48 -0.04 0.13 -4.98
C ALA A 48 -0.85 0.69 -3.80
N ALA A 49 -1.57 1.80 -4.01
CA ALA A 49 -2.48 2.36 -3.00
C ALA A 49 -3.63 1.38 -2.66
N HIS A 50 -4.21 0.74 -3.67
CA HIS A 50 -5.28 -0.25 -3.51
C HIS A 50 -4.82 -1.49 -2.73
N SER A 51 -3.63 -2.00 -3.05
CA SER A 51 -3.03 -3.15 -2.34
C SER A 51 -2.76 -2.80 -0.87
N LEU A 52 -2.23 -1.60 -0.60
CA LEU A 52 -2.00 -1.12 0.76
C LEU A 52 -3.31 -0.98 1.56
N LYS A 53 -4.37 -0.44 0.93
CA LYS A 53 -5.71 -0.36 1.52
C LYS A 53 -6.26 -1.75 1.86
N ALA A 54 -6.18 -2.69 0.93
CA ALA A 54 -6.71 -4.04 1.09
C ALA A 54 -5.96 -4.80 2.21
N SER A 55 -4.63 -4.71 2.25
CA SER A 55 -3.81 -5.33 3.30
C SER A 55 -4.05 -4.68 4.67
N ALA A 56 -4.19 -3.35 4.74
CA ALA A 56 -4.55 -2.66 5.99
C ALA A 56 -5.95 -3.05 6.51
N ALA A 57 -6.94 -3.14 5.62
CA ALA A 57 -8.30 -3.53 5.97
C ALA A 57 -8.39 -4.98 6.45
N SER A 58 -7.62 -5.90 5.85
CA SER A 58 -7.62 -7.32 6.25
C SER A 58 -7.05 -7.52 7.66
N GLN A 59 -6.10 -6.67 8.06
CA GLN A 59 -5.51 -6.67 9.41
C GLN A 59 -6.29 -5.83 10.44
N GLY A 60 -7.35 -5.14 10.01
CA GLY A 60 -8.14 -4.25 10.89
C GLY A 60 -7.46 -2.91 11.21
N PHE A 61 -6.45 -2.51 10.43
CA PHE A 61 -5.77 -1.22 10.56
C PHE A 61 -6.56 -0.12 9.85
N GLU A 62 -7.66 0.30 10.47
CA GLU A 62 -8.63 1.23 9.88
C GLU A 62 -8.03 2.58 9.45
N GLU A 63 -7.17 3.17 10.28
CA GLU A 63 -6.52 4.46 9.93
C GLU A 63 -5.65 4.35 8.68
N MET A 64 -4.87 3.27 8.55
CA MET A 64 -4.02 3.05 7.38
C MET A 64 -4.86 2.76 6.13
N SER A 65 -5.95 2.02 6.27
CA SER A 65 -6.92 1.81 5.19
C SER A 65 -7.51 3.12 4.69
N HIS A 66 -7.89 4.03 5.60
CA HIS A 66 -8.42 5.35 5.24
C HIS A 66 -7.40 6.21 4.49
N ILE A 67 -6.14 6.26 4.95
CA ILE A 67 -5.08 7.01 4.27
C ILE A 67 -4.83 6.44 2.87
N SER A 68 -4.75 5.11 2.75
CA SER A 68 -4.53 4.43 1.47
C SER A 68 -5.69 4.64 0.49
N HIS A 69 -6.92 4.67 0.99
CA HIS A 69 -8.10 5.00 0.19
C HIS A 69 -8.11 6.46 -0.28
N ALA A 70 -7.68 7.41 0.57
CA ALA A 70 -7.54 8.80 0.15
C ALA A 70 -6.52 8.93 -0.99
N LEU A 71 -5.42 8.18 -0.93
CA LEU A 71 -4.43 8.12 -2.00
C LEU A 71 -5.00 7.50 -3.29
N GLU A 72 -5.74 6.39 -3.17
CA GLU A 72 -6.42 5.73 -4.30
C GLU A 72 -7.42 6.67 -5.01
N ASN A 73 -8.10 7.57 -4.28
CA ASN A 73 -9.07 8.50 -4.89
C ASN A 73 -8.43 9.70 -5.61
N VAL A 74 -7.14 9.99 -5.37
CA VAL A 74 -6.44 11.11 -6.01
C VAL A 74 -6.02 10.77 -7.44
N PHE A 75 -5.76 9.49 -7.73
CA PHE A 75 -5.19 8.99 -8.97
C PHE A 75 -6.17 8.09 -9.74
#